data_AF-A0A162TSG0-F1
#
_entry.id   AF-A0A162TSG0-F1
#
_cell.length_a   1.000
_cell.length_b   1.000
_cell.length_c   1.000
_cell.angle_alpha   90.00
_cell.angle_beta   90.00
_cell.angle_gamma   90.00
#
_symmetry.space_group_name_H-M   'P 1'
#
loop_
_entity.id
_entity.type
_entity.pdbx_description
1 polymer ?
#
loop_
_entity_poly.entity_id
_entity_poly.type
_entity_poly.pdbx_seq_one_letter_code
_entity_poly.pdbx_strand_id
1 'polypeptide(L)'
;MTSRDSRKKASRNKQQNRSIRRGRDENQTSILDYFNTVVPLNGEDKRRNLSVKDEKILTPGATTLTDTALLTNELLDTYIVMSIKEQCSDNSMPPTFAICFVDTATAEFNLVHFQDDVHRTKFETLITQIRPRELVVEHLALTNTTISLLESILKEPKWATLADDAEFWDARMTEDEISHHEYFGPKGDLANEQLTVAMAEARKDPLLMSVCFSLDEELLSLKRVAMYDPICTATSLVLDGKTLAHLNIFQNSHDGSSTEGTLFEILDNTTTAFGKRLFKQWLCHPLRRIEDINGRLDAVEDLIDLDSLNSTIFKDIDGMPDLERLVSHIHSTRVHVNKEFRVALRGLRKARRIIRTLIQNKDHIKSVLLNQLIDQFPDITDKLNSLRSALMTRDVYVNKLYAAFNESYPIWLLAVQSIAKLDALMSLARASMKLGGKPILLDQEKSVIEIKNLRLPRAVLPGIVPRGAALATGQEARDSVLKGLHTGGVSTLLKQTCVAIIMAQLGGYVPAQSCRLTPCDRIHISTGATSNTLKLRSTTFIEKSAEYPKIMRDATTRSLIIS
;
A
#
# COMPACT_ATOMS: atom_id res chain seq x y z
N MET A 1 27.29 -45.71 -27.07
CA MET A 1 25.89 -45.56 -26.60
C MET A 1 25.56 -44.13 -26.13
N THR A 2 26.19 -43.08 -26.69
CA THR A 2 26.12 -41.71 -26.11
C THR A 2 25.56 -40.62 -27.03
N SER A 3 25.12 -40.93 -28.26
CA SER A 3 24.52 -39.92 -29.17
C SER A 3 23.01 -40.04 -29.40
N ARG A 4 22.36 -41.11 -28.93
CA ARG A 4 20.90 -41.32 -29.06
C ARG A 4 20.09 -40.73 -27.89
N ASP A 5 20.67 -40.61 -26.70
CA ASP A 5 19.98 -40.05 -25.53
C ASP A 5 19.97 -38.52 -25.47
N SER A 6 20.97 -37.86 -26.05
CA SER A 6 21.01 -36.40 -26.19
C SER A 6 19.96 -35.86 -27.18
N ARG A 7 19.66 -36.61 -28.26
CA ARG A 7 18.58 -36.26 -29.20
C ARG A 7 17.17 -36.49 -28.65
N LYS A 8 16.98 -37.49 -27.77
CA LYS A 8 15.69 -37.74 -27.10
C LYS A 8 15.40 -36.74 -25.96
N LYS A 9 16.42 -36.22 -25.26
CA LYS A 9 16.25 -35.13 -24.28
C LYS A 9 15.93 -33.79 -24.95
N ALA A 10 16.56 -33.48 -26.08
CA ALA A 10 16.29 -32.26 -26.84
C ALA A 10 14.88 -32.23 -27.48
N SER A 11 14.35 -33.38 -27.91
CA SER A 11 13.00 -33.47 -28.48
C SER A 11 11.90 -33.38 -27.41
N ARG A 12 12.13 -33.92 -26.21
CA ARG A 12 11.21 -33.80 -25.06
C ARG A 12 11.13 -32.36 -24.53
N ASN A 13 12.25 -31.65 -24.41
CA ASN A 13 12.23 -30.22 -24.04
C ASN A 13 11.54 -29.33 -25.10
N LYS A 14 11.64 -29.68 -26.40
CA LYS A 14 10.92 -28.97 -27.47
C LYS A 14 9.40 -29.23 -27.46
N GLN A 15 8.95 -30.43 -27.08
CA GLN A 15 7.52 -30.73 -26.93
C GLN A 15 6.92 -30.10 -25.67
N GLN A 16 7.67 -30.06 -24.56
CA GLN A 16 7.22 -29.45 -23.31
C GLN A 16 7.15 -27.91 -23.39
N ASN A 17 8.09 -27.27 -24.11
CA ASN A 17 7.99 -25.84 -24.43
C ASN A 17 6.88 -25.51 -25.45
N ARG A 18 6.44 -26.47 -26.28
CA ARG A 18 5.30 -26.29 -27.20
C ARG A 18 3.95 -26.46 -26.50
N SER A 19 3.84 -27.31 -25.49
CA SER A 19 2.63 -27.42 -24.67
C SER A 19 2.45 -26.23 -23.73
N ILE A 20 3.55 -25.65 -23.22
CA ILE A 20 3.51 -24.39 -22.43
C ILE A 20 3.15 -23.19 -23.31
N ARG A 21 3.57 -23.18 -24.60
CA ARG A 21 3.16 -22.14 -25.57
C ARG A 21 1.67 -22.25 -25.95
N ARG A 22 1.16 -23.47 -26.21
CA ARG A 22 -0.26 -23.65 -26.55
C ARG A 22 -1.22 -23.33 -25.39
N GLY A 23 -0.81 -23.53 -24.14
CA GLY A 23 -1.61 -23.13 -22.98
C GLY A 23 -1.56 -21.62 -22.65
N ARG A 24 -0.67 -20.85 -23.30
CA ARG A 24 -0.62 -19.37 -23.18
C ARG A 24 -1.37 -18.65 -24.30
N ASP A 25 -1.48 -19.26 -25.48
CA ASP A 25 -2.25 -18.70 -26.61
C ASP A 25 -3.77 -18.83 -26.39
N GLU A 26 -4.24 -19.71 -25.50
CA GLU A 26 -5.67 -19.90 -25.20
C GLU A 26 -6.30 -18.80 -24.31
N ASN A 27 -5.50 -17.85 -23.79
CA ASN A 27 -6.00 -16.69 -23.01
C ASN A 27 -5.97 -15.35 -23.77
N GLN A 28 -5.69 -15.37 -25.08
CA GLN A 28 -5.88 -14.19 -25.93
C GLN A 28 -7.35 -14.09 -26.35
N THR A 29 -8.22 -13.63 -25.46
CA THR A 29 -9.48 -13.02 -25.89
C THR A 29 -9.17 -11.61 -26.38
N SER A 30 -9.14 -11.42 -27.70
CA SER A 30 -9.18 -10.07 -28.25
C SER A 30 -10.48 -9.40 -27.81
N ILE A 31 -10.44 -8.10 -27.52
CA ILE A 31 -11.59 -7.29 -27.08
C ILE A 31 -12.79 -7.39 -28.06
N LEU A 32 -12.54 -7.79 -29.31
CA LEU A 32 -13.57 -8.08 -30.32
C LEU A 32 -14.44 -9.32 -30.00
N ASP A 33 -13.94 -10.32 -29.26
CA ASP A 33 -14.71 -11.54 -28.94
C ASP A 33 -15.62 -11.39 -27.71
N TYR A 34 -15.26 -10.49 -26.78
CA TYR A 34 -16.04 -10.23 -25.57
C TYR A 34 -17.36 -9.47 -25.87
N PHE A 35 -17.35 -8.58 -26.87
CA PHE A 35 -18.57 -7.85 -27.28
C PHE A 35 -19.59 -8.72 -28.04
N ASN A 36 -19.16 -9.80 -28.68
CA ASN A 36 -20.06 -10.70 -29.41
C ASN A 36 -20.77 -11.73 -28.51
N THR A 37 -20.33 -11.91 -27.26
CA THR A 37 -20.85 -12.94 -26.36
C THR A 37 -21.87 -12.45 -25.33
N VAL A 38 -22.00 -11.13 -25.12
CA VAL A 38 -22.83 -10.58 -24.01
C VAL A 38 -24.23 -10.11 -24.46
N VAL A 39 -24.51 -9.99 -25.76
CA VAL A 39 -25.87 -9.69 -26.26
C VAL A 39 -26.17 -10.46 -27.56
N PRO A 40 -27.11 -11.41 -27.59
CA PRO A 40 -27.55 -12.00 -28.85
C PRO A 40 -28.47 -10.99 -29.54
N LEU A 41 -27.90 -10.18 -30.45
CA LEU A 41 -28.69 -9.36 -31.36
C LEU A 41 -29.15 -10.25 -32.53
N ASN A 42 -30.45 -10.56 -32.54
CA ASN A 42 -31.11 -11.18 -33.69
C ASN A 42 -31.03 -10.27 -34.92
N GLY A 43 -31.01 -10.92 -36.09
CA GLY A 43 -30.66 -10.32 -37.37
C GLY A 43 -31.54 -9.19 -37.89
N GLU A 44 -30.99 -8.56 -38.93
CA GLU A 44 -31.64 -7.62 -39.85
C GLU A 44 -31.86 -6.17 -39.39
N ASP A 45 -30.80 -5.50 -38.92
CA ASP A 45 -30.70 -4.03 -39.02
C ASP A 45 -29.26 -3.56 -39.25
N LYS A 46 -28.50 -4.32 -40.05
CA LYS A 46 -27.20 -3.89 -40.59
C LYS A 46 -27.42 -3.06 -41.85
N ARG A 47 -27.25 -1.74 -41.74
CA ARG A 47 -26.59 -0.82 -42.68
C ARG A 47 -27.31 0.54 -42.70
N ARG A 48 -27.03 1.38 -41.71
CA ARG A 48 -26.80 2.83 -41.87
C ARG A 48 -26.63 3.45 -40.48
N ASN A 49 -25.55 4.20 -40.32
CA ASN A 49 -25.28 5.12 -39.20
C ASN A 49 -24.73 4.51 -37.91
N LEU A 50 -23.47 4.08 -37.95
CA LEU A 50 -22.52 4.31 -36.86
C LEU A 50 -21.18 4.66 -37.51
N SER A 51 -20.97 5.96 -37.77
CA SER A 51 -19.65 6.48 -38.11
C SER A 51 -18.79 6.43 -36.85
N VAL A 52 -17.82 5.53 -36.84
CA VAL A 52 -16.75 5.44 -35.85
C VAL A 52 -15.99 6.76 -35.84
N LYS A 53 -16.14 7.52 -34.75
CA LYS A 53 -15.23 8.60 -34.36
C LYS A 53 -14.68 8.24 -32.99
N ASP A 54 -13.36 8.16 -32.93
CA ASP A 54 -12.51 8.11 -31.73
C ASP A 54 -12.54 6.77 -30.97
N GLU A 55 -11.87 5.76 -31.53
CA GLU A 55 -11.39 4.59 -30.76
C GLU A 55 -10.21 5.03 -29.87
N LYS A 56 -10.48 5.41 -28.63
CA LYS A 56 -9.45 5.46 -27.58
C LYS A 56 -8.94 4.03 -27.37
N ILE A 57 -7.64 3.79 -27.56
CA ILE A 57 -6.98 2.56 -27.12
C ILE A 57 -7.06 2.57 -25.60
N LEU A 58 -8.04 1.88 -25.01
CA LEU A 58 -8.08 1.66 -23.57
C LEU A 58 -6.98 0.66 -23.22
N THR A 59 -5.91 1.13 -22.58
CA THR A 59 -4.92 0.26 -21.94
C THR A 59 -5.63 -0.61 -20.88
N PRO A 60 -5.20 -1.86 -20.63
CA PRO A 60 -5.86 -2.77 -19.68
C PRO A 60 -6.13 -2.19 -18.29
N GLY A 61 -5.29 -1.24 -17.83
CA GLY A 61 -5.51 -0.49 -16.58
C GLY A 61 -6.66 0.53 -16.63
N ALA A 62 -6.93 1.14 -17.79
CA ALA A 62 -8.02 2.11 -17.98
C ALA A 62 -9.40 1.44 -17.91
N THR A 63 -9.56 0.24 -18.48
CA THR A 63 -10.79 -0.55 -18.34
C THR A 63 -11.13 -0.91 -16.90
N THR A 64 -10.11 -1.19 -16.07
CA THR A 64 -10.27 -1.54 -14.65
C THR A 64 -10.62 -0.32 -13.77
N LEU A 65 -10.31 0.89 -14.23
CA LEU A 65 -10.49 2.13 -13.47
C LEU A 65 -11.86 2.76 -13.68
N THR A 66 -12.41 2.65 -14.89
CA THR A 66 -13.74 3.18 -15.26
C THR A 66 -14.89 2.23 -14.98
N ASP A 67 -14.60 0.97 -14.61
CA ASP A 67 -15.64 -0.03 -14.43
C ASP A 67 -16.39 0.21 -13.11
N THR A 68 -17.62 0.71 -13.24
CA THR A 68 -18.53 0.93 -12.12
C THR A 68 -18.80 -0.35 -11.29
N ALA A 69 -18.56 -1.54 -11.87
CA ALA A 69 -18.63 -2.81 -11.16
C ALA A 69 -17.56 -2.96 -10.07
N LEU A 70 -16.41 -2.29 -10.20
CA LEU A 70 -15.32 -2.31 -9.20
C LEU A 70 -15.57 -1.30 -8.07
N LEU A 71 -16.60 -0.45 -8.16
CA LEU A 71 -17.03 0.51 -7.12
C LEU A 71 -17.95 -0.12 -6.06
N THR A 72 -18.34 -1.38 -6.21
CA THR A 72 -19.15 -2.06 -5.20
C THR A 72 -18.35 -2.23 -3.90
N ASN A 73 -19.03 -2.07 -2.76
CA ASN A 73 -18.47 -2.18 -1.40
C ASN A 73 -17.77 -3.52 -1.10
N GLU A 74 -17.77 -4.47 -2.03
CA GLU A 74 -17.19 -5.81 -1.86
C GLU A 74 -15.65 -5.81 -1.93
N LEU A 75 -15.02 -4.74 -2.42
CA LEU A 75 -13.57 -4.57 -2.38
C LEU A 75 -13.20 -3.51 -1.33
N LEU A 76 -13.26 -3.87 -0.05
CA LEU A 76 -12.71 -3.10 1.09
C LEU A 76 -11.17 -2.98 1.07
N ASP A 77 -10.54 -3.28 -0.07
CA ASP A 77 -9.09 -3.42 -0.22
C ASP A 77 -8.57 -2.48 -1.30
N THR A 78 -7.35 -1.98 -1.09
CA THR A 78 -6.59 -1.19 -2.06
C THR A 78 -6.47 -1.93 -3.38
N TYR A 79 -6.91 -1.32 -4.48
CA TYR A 79 -6.71 -1.84 -5.83
C TYR A 79 -5.60 -1.02 -6.48
N ILE A 80 -4.42 -1.64 -6.56
CA ILE A 80 -3.21 -1.01 -7.08
C ILE A 80 -2.85 -1.66 -8.42
N VAL A 81 -2.66 -0.80 -9.42
CA VAL A 81 -2.08 -1.15 -10.72
C VAL A 81 -0.61 -0.75 -10.70
N MET A 82 0.29 -1.64 -11.11
CA MET A 82 1.74 -1.40 -11.08
C MET A 82 2.37 -1.71 -12.43
N SER A 83 2.98 -0.71 -13.05
CA SER A 83 3.87 -0.86 -14.20
C SER A 83 5.31 -1.11 -13.75
N ILE A 84 5.96 -2.11 -14.32
CA ILE A 84 7.33 -2.53 -13.95
C ILE A 84 8.17 -2.63 -15.21
N LYS A 85 9.32 -1.96 -15.19
CA LYS A 85 10.40 -2.18 -16.17
C LYS A 85 11.68 -2.58 -15.45
N GLU A 86 12.24 -3.72 -15.85
CA GLU A 86 13.50 -4.27 -15.33
C GLU A 86 14.58 -4.11 -16.39
N GLN A 87 15.70 -3.50 -16.02
CA GLN A 87 16.91 -3.52 -16.82
C GLN A 87 17.94 -4.45 -16.18
N CYS A 88 18.19 -5.59 -16.82
CA CYS A 88 19.14 -6.57 -16.34
C CYS A 88 19.79 -7.33 -17.51
N SER A 89 21.12 -7.31 -17.61
CA SER A 89 21.86 -7.98 -18.68
C SER A 89 21.98 -9.49 -18.46
N ASP A 90 22.05 -9.94 -17.20
CA ASP A 90 22.13 -11.36 -16.81
C ASP A 90 21.55 -11.56 -15.40
N ASN A 91 20.96 -12.73 -15.13
CA ASN A 91 20.34 -13.06 -13.83
C ASN A 91 21.32 -13.03 -12.65
N SER A 92 22.63 -13.12 -12.92
CA SER A 92 23.69 -13.07 -11.92
C SER A 92 24.09 -11.64 -11.51
N MET A 93 23.61 -10.63 -12.24
CA MET A 93 23.94 -9.23 -12.02
C MET A 93 22.81 -8.50 -11.26
N PRO A 94 23.14 -7.42 -10.53
CA PRO A 94 22.15 -6.59 -9.86
C PRO A 94 21.23 -5.90 -10.90
N PRO A 95 19.90 -6.13 -10.85
CA PRO A 95 18.96 -5.47 -11.74
C PRO A 95 18.71 -4.02 -11.32
N THR A 96 18.33 -3.19 -12.28
CA THR A 96 17.78 -1.85 -12.02
C THR A 96 16.29 -1.88 -12.33
N PHE A 97 15.47 -1.37 -11.41
CA PHE A 97 14.02 -1.31 -11.58
C PHE A 97 13.56 0.14 -11.70
N ALA A 98 12.66 0.36 -12.64
CA ALA A 98 11.75 1.48 -12.63
C ALA A 98 10.33 0.96 -12.47
N ILE A 99 9.57 1.57 -11.58
CA ILE A 99 8.23 1.14 -11.23
C ILE A 99 7.35 2.37 -11.10
N CYS A 100 6.17 2.31 -11.70
CA CYS A 100 5.10 3.28 -11.50
C CYS A 100 3.88 2.53 -11.01
N PHE A 101 3.33 2.91 -9.85
CA PHE A 101 2.08 2.32 -9.38
C PHE A 101 1.06 3.38 -9.02
N VAL A 102 -0.21 3.06 -9.21
CA VAL A 102 -1.34 3.93 -8.91
C VAL A 102 -2.33 3.18 -8.03
N ASP A 103 -2.73 3.82 -6.94
CA ASP A 103 -3.91 3.40 -6.18
C ASP A 103 -5.14 4.02 -6.85
N THR A 104 -5.99 3.15 -7.40
CA THR A 104 -7.23 3.57 -8.08
C THR A 104 -8.19 4.35 -7.18
N ALA A 105 -8.06 4.25 -5.85
CA ALA A 105 -8.85 5.04 -4.91
C ALA A 105 -8.33 6.48 -4.77
N THR A 106 -7.01 6.67 -4.71
CA THR A 106 -6.40 7.99 -4.51
C THR A 106 -6.10 8.70 -5.83
N ALA A 107 -6.02 7.95 -6.92
CA ALA A 107 -5.52 8.39 -8.22
C ALA A 107 -4.14 9.06 -8.12
N GLU A 108 -3.33 8.63 -7.14
CA GLU A 108 -1.97 9.12 -6.94
C GLU A 108 -0.97 8.16 -7.59
N PHE A 109 -0.20 8.70 -8.53
CA PHE A 109 0.89 8.00 -9.19
C PHE A 109 2.15 8.07 -8.35
N ASN A 110 2.71 6.91 -8.05
CA ASN A 110 3.91 6.76 -7.25
C ASN A 110 5.02 6.22 -8.14
N LEU A 111 6.08 7.02 -8.29
CA LEU A 111 7.26 6.71 -9.09
C LEU A 111 8.38 6.19 -8.19
N VAL A 112 9.00 5.09 -8.60
CA VAL A 112 10.07 4.43 -7.87
C VAL A 112 11.17 4.02 -8.84
N HIS A 113 12.41 4.38 -8.53
CA HIS A 113 13.60 3.91 -9.23
C HIS A 113 14.65 3.47 -8.22
N PHE A 114 15.24 2.29 -8.42
CA PHE A 114 16.41 1.86 -7.65
C PHE A 114 17.21 0.76 -8.36
N GLN A 115 18.51 0.73 -8.07
CA GLN A 115 19.34 -0.45 -8.27
C GLN A 115 19.15 -1.41 -7.08
N ASP A 116 18.86 -2.67 -7.40
CA ASP A 116 18.68 -3.74 -6.41
C ASP A 116 19.90 -4.66 -6.37
N ASP A 117 19.87 -5.63 -5.46
CA ASP A 117 20.85 -6.70 -5.41
C ASP A 117 20.40 -7.95 -6.21
N VAL A 118 21.29 -8.92 -6.36
CA VAL A 118 21.05 -10.16 -7.11
C VAL A 118 19.81 -10.93 -6.60
N HIS A 119 19.47 -10.77 -5.32
CA HIS A 119 18.32 -11.40 -4.67
C HIS A 119 17.06 -10.52 -4.66
N ARG A 120 17.09 -9.33 -5.26
CA ARG A 120 15.92 -8.45 -5.43
C ARG A 120 15.25 -8.06 -4.10
N THR A 121 16.04 -7.75 -3.06
CA THR A 121 15.51 -7.54 -1.71
C THR A 121 14.71 -6.25 -1.57
N LYS A 122 15.11 -5.16 -2.25
CA LYS A 122 14.34 -3.90 -2.25
C LYS A 122 13.03 -4.08 -3.00
N PHE A 123 13.07 -4.79 -4.12
CA PHE A 123 11.90 -5.15 -4.90
C PHE A 123 10.95 -6.07 -4.12
N GLU A 124 11.46 -7.12 -3.46
CA GLU A 124 10.69 -7.98 -2.55
C GLU A 124 9.98 -7.15 -1.47
N THR A 125 10.70 -6.19 -0.88
CA THR A 125 10.15 -5.28 0.15
C THR A 125 9.01 -4.43 -0.43
N LEU A 126 9.22 -3.80 -1.60
CA LEU A 126 8.21 -2.98 -2.26
C LEU A 126 6.95 -3.81 -2.60
N ILE A 127 7.10 -4.98 -3.21
CA ILE A 127 5.97 -5.84 -3.59
C ILE A 127 5.20 -6.33 -2.35
N THR A 128 5.92 -6.66 -1.26
CA THR A 128 5.30 -7.11 -0.02
C THR A 128 4.51 -6.00 0.69
N GLN A 129 4.99 -4.75 0.64
CA GLN A 129 4.29 -3.58 1.19
C GLN A 129 3.07 -3.18 0.35
N ILE A 130 3.26 -3.03 -0.97
CA ILE A 130 2.25 -2.48 -1.88
C ILE A 130 1.18 -3.52 -2.21
N ARG A 131 1.59 -4.75 -2.53
CA ARG A 131 0.72 -5.86 -2.98
C ARG A 131 -0.19 -5.47 -4.15
N PRO A 132 0.37 -5.16 -5.33
CA PRO A 132 -0.42 -4.84 -6.52
C PRO A 132 -1.34 -6.00 -6.93
N ARG A 133 -2.53 -5.65 -7.43
CA ARG A 133 -3.51 -6.61 -7.96
C ARG A 133 -3.40 -6.79 -9.46
N GLU A 134 -2.90 -5.76 -10.14
CA GLU A 134 -2.68 -5.75 -11.58
C GLU A 134 -1.25 -5.31 -11.86
N LEU A 135 -0.58 -6.05 -12.74
CA LEU A 135 0.80 -5.83 -13.16
C LEU A 135 0.81 -5.52 -14.65
N VAL A 136 1.35 -4.36 -15.01
CA VAL A 136 1.58 -3.95 -16.39
C VAL A 136 3.06 -4.14 -16.70
N VAL A 137 3.38 -4.95 -17.71
CA VAL A 137 4.76 -5.30 -18.03
C VAL A 137 4.98 -5.30 -19.54
N GLU A 138 6.18 -4.91 -19.95
CA GLU A 138 6.65 -5.04 -21.33
C GLU A 138 6.89 -6.53 -21.67
N HIS A 139 6.58 -6.93 -22.90
CA HIS A 139 6.61 -8.32 -23.31
C HIS A 139 8.03 -8.91 -23.20
N LEU A 140 8.18 -9.95 -22.38
CA LEU A 140 9.46 -10.64 -22.10
C LEU A 140 10.56 -9.75 -21.45
N ALA A 141 10.22 -8.58 -20.90
CA ALA A 141 11.20 -7.70 -20.26
C ALA A 141 11.68 -8.18 -18.88
N LEU A 142 10.84 -8.91 -18.13
CA LEU A 142 11.17 -9.36 -16.77
C LEU A 142 12.02 -10.64 -16.76
N THR A 143 12.99 -10.69 -15.84
CA THR A 143 13.76 -11.91 -15.61
C THR A 143 12.93 -13.00 -14.92
N ASN A 144 13.27 -14.28 -15.15
CA ASN A 144 12.58 -15.42 -14.53
C ASN A 144 12.62 -15.37 -13.00
N THR A 145 13.68 -14.82 -12.42
CA THR A 145 13.83 -14.63 -10.97
C THR A 145 12.83 -13.60 -10.45
N THR A 146 12.67 -12.46 -11.14
CA THR A 146 11.64 -11.46 -10.81
C THR A 146 10.23 -12.02 -10.94
N ILE A 147 9.93 -12.76 -12.01
CA ILE A 147 8.61 -13.39 -12.21
C ILE A 147 8.32 -14.40 -11.10
N SER A 148 9.26 -15.28 -10.78
CA SER A 148 9.10 -16.28 -9.71
C SER A 148 8.86 -15.61 -8.35
N LEU A 149 9.51 -14.48 -8.08
CA LEU A 149 9.32 -13.71 -6.86
C LEU A 149 7.91 -13.10 -6.81
N LEU A 150 7.45 -12.48 -7.90
CA LEU A 150 6.08 -11.94 -8.01
C LEU A 150 5.02 -13.02 -7.79
N GLU A 151 5.14 -14.17 -8.46
CA GLU A 151 4.23 -15.32 -8.30
C GLU A 151 4.26 -15.92 -6.89
N SER A 152 5.39 -15.79 -6.18
CA SER A 152 5.51 -16.29 -4.80
C SER A 152 4.83 -15.39 -3.76
N ILE A 153 4.82 -14.07 -3.98
CA ILE A 153 4.30 -13.07 -3.03
C ILE A 153 2.83 -12.74 -3.33
N LEU A 154 2.51 -12.57 -4.62
CA LEU A 154 1.21 -12.15 -5.10
C LEU A 154 0.35 -13.37 -5.44
N LYS A 155 -0.87 -13.41 -4.89
CA LYS A 155 -1.84 -14.46 -5.19
C LYS A 155 -2.61 -14.08 -6.45
N GLU A 156 -2.33 -14.77 -7.56
CA GLU A 156 -3.01 -14.61 -8.85
C GLU A 156 -3.11 -13.14 -9.32
N PRO A 157 -1.98 -12.42 -9.46
CA PRO A 157 -2.03 -11.07 -10.02
C PRO A 157 -2.56 -11.10 -11.45
N LYS A 158 -3.35 -10.10 -11.82
CA LYS A 158 -3.71 -9.89 -13.23
C LYS A 158 -2.48 -9.39 -13.99
N TRP A 159 -2.10 -10.10 -15.04
CA TRP A 159 -0.99 -9.71 -15.91
C TRP A 159 -1.53 -9.01 -17.15
N ALA A 160 -1.12 -7.77 -17.36
CA ALA A 160 -1.30 -7.01 -18.58
C ALA A 160 0.06 -6.88 -19.27
N THR A 161 0.27 -7.69 -20.31
CA THR A 161 1.50 -7.66 -21.10
C THR A 161 1.29 -6.76 -22.30
N LEU A 162 2.07 -5.70 -22.42
CA LEU A 162 2.01 -4.74 -23.51
C LEU A 162 3.07 -5.05 -24.58
N ALA A 163 2.72 -4.82 -25.85
CA ALA A 163 3.64 -4.97 -26.96
C ALA A 163 4.76 -3.91 -26.95
N ASP A 164 5.98 -4.35 -27.23
CA ASP A 164 7.21 -3.54 -27.27
C ASP A 164 7.05 -2.34 -28.22
N ASP A 165 7.47 -1.16 -27.78
CA ASP A 165 7.53 0.13 -28.51
C ASP A 165 6.21 0.62 -29.15
N ALA A 166 5.13 -0.17 -29.09
CA ALA A 166 3.81 0.16 -29.63
C ALA A 166 2.80 0.48 -28.52
N GLU A 167 2.83 -0.28 -27.43
CA GLU A 167 1.93 -0.13 -26.29
C GLU A 167 2.69 0.22 -25.01
N PHE A 168 3.90 -0.30 -24.84
CA PHE A 168 4.82 0.09 -23.78
C PHE A 168 5.83 1.09 -24.32
N TRP A 169 5.58 2.38 -24.11
CA TRP A 169 6.38 3.46 -24.69
C TRP A 169 7.81 3.53 -24.15
N ASP A 170 8.73 3.96 -25.00
CA ASP A 170 10.07 4.33 -24.58
C ASP A 170 10.07 5.73 -23.93
N ALA A 171 11.20 6.11 -23.33
CA ALA A 171 11.33 7.40 -22.64
C ALA A 171 10.98 8.61 -23.52
N ARG A 172 11.29 8.53 -24.82
CA ARG A 172 11.13 9.65 -25.76
C ARG A 172 9.67 9.79 -26.18
N MET A 173 9.05 8.68 -26.54
CA MET A 173 7.62 8.64 -26.88
C MET A 173 6.78 9.10 -25.70
N THR A 174 7.11 8.67 -24.47
CA THR A 174 6.39 9.15 -23.28
C THR A 174 6.58 10.65 -23.07
N GLU A 175 7.80 11.19 -23.21
CA GLU A 175 8.03 12.63 -23.05
C GLU A 175 7.30 13.45 -24.13
N ASP A 176 7.34 12.98 -25.38
CA ASP A 176 6.61 13.58 -26.48
C ASP A 176 5.11 13.58 -26.19
N GLU A 177 4.52 12.46 -25.78
CA GLU A 177 3.08 12.36 -25.47
C GLU A 177 2.68 13.33 -24.35
N ILE A 178 3.44 13.39 -23.26
CA ILE A 178 3.18 14.32 -22.16
C ILE A 178 3.20 15.77 -22.64
N SER A 179 4.17 16.11 -23.49
CA SER A 179 4.34 17.47 -24.00
C SER A 179 3.23 17.86 -24.98
N HIS A 180 2.72 16.92 -25.77
CA HIS A 180 1.68 17.16 -26.79
C HIS A 180 0.28 17.23 -26.19
N HIS A 181 -0.06 16.38 -25.22
CA HIS A 181 -1.42 16.24 -24.70
C HIS A 181 -1.78 17.18 -23.54
N GLU A 182 -0.84 18.02 -23.08
CA GLU A 182 -1.04 18.97 -21.98
C GLU A 182 -1.77 18.34 -20.76
N TYR A 183 -1.45 17.10 -20.38
CA TYR A 183 -2.11 16.39 -19.27
C TYR A 183 -2.11 17.20 -17.96
N PHE A 184 -1.10 18.05 -17.77
CA PHE A 184 -0.93 18.91 -16.60
C PHE A 184 -1.40 20.37 -16.84
N GLY A 185 -2.17 20.62 -17.90
CA GLY A 185 -2.68 21.92 -18.32
C GLY A 185 -1.70 22.75 -19.16
N PRO A 186 -2.17 23.87 -19.74
CA PRO A 186 -1.38 24.70 -20.65
C PRO A 186 -0.18 25.30 -19.91
N LYS A 187 1.02 24.97 -20.38
CA LYS A 187 2.32 25.40 -19.81
C LYS A 187 2.50 25.12 -18.32
N GLY A 188 2.28 23.87 -17.90
CA GLY A 188 2.87 23.35 -16.67
C GLY A 188 2.56 24.21 -15.45
N ASP A 189 1.27 24.42 -15.18
CA ASP A 189 0.78 24.98 -13.93
C ASP A 189 1.11 23.98 -12.80
N LEU A 190 2.41 23.94 -12.48
CA LEU A 190 3.14 23.10 -11.54
C LEU A 190 3.02 23.69 -10.14
N ALA A 191 1.80 24.08 -9.76
CA ALA A 191 1.51 24.52 -8.40
C ALA A 191 1.81 23.40 -7.36
N ASN A 192 1.92 22.14 -7.81
CA ASN A 192 2.29 21.01 -6.97
C ASN A 192 3.82 20.76 -7.02
N GLU A 193 4.48 21.02 -5.89
CA GLU A 193 5.91 20.76 -5.70
C GLU A 193 6.26 19.28 -5.90
N GLN A 194 5.40 18.35 -5.45
CA GLN A 194 5.64 16.91 -5.56
C GLN A 194 5.67 16.45 -7.03
N LEU A 195 4.73 16.96 -7.85
CA LEU A 195 4.71 16.69 -9.29
C LEU A 195 5.98 17.23 -9.96
N THR A 196 6.42 18.43 -9.58
CA THR A 196 7.62 19.04 -10.14
C THR A 196 8.86 18.20 -9.87
N VAL A 197 9.04 17.75 -8.64
CA VAL A 197 10.16 16.89 -8.24
C VAL A 197 10.08 15.54 -8.96
N ALA A 198 8.90 14.90 -8.97
CA ALA A 198 8.70 13.60 -9.61
C ALA A 198 8.99 13.64 -11.12
N MET A 199 8.50 14.66 -11.83
CA MET A 199 8.77 14.84 -13.26
C MET A 199 10.22 15.19 -13.54
N ALA A 200 10.86 16.01 -12.68
CA ALA A 200 12.28 16.32 -12.82
C ALA A 200 13.15 15.08 -12.65
N GLU A 201 12.79 14.17 -11.74
CA GLU A 201 13.52 12.92 -11.54
C GLU A 201 13.25 11.91 -12.66
N ALA A 202 12.00 11.79 -13.12
CA ALA A 202 11.64 10.95 -14.26
C ALA A 202 12.41 11.33 -15.53
N ARG A 203 12.58 12.63 -15.82
CA ARG A 203 13.34 13.09 -17.00
C ARG A 203 14.84 12.77 -16.95
N LYS A 204 15.41 12.55 -15.75
CA LYS A 204 16.84 12.21 -15.62
C LYS A 204 17.11 10.73 -15.91
N ASP A 205 16.13 9.87 -15.67
CA ASP A 205 16.25 8.43 -15.88
C ASP A 205 15.29 7.94 -16.98
N PRO A 206 15.81 7.55 -18.15
CA PRO A 206 15.01 7.01 -19.24
C PRO A 206 14.16 5.79 -18.82
N LEU A 207 14.65 4.97 -17.88
CA LEU A 207 13.90 3.80 -17.41
C LEU A 207 12.64 4.25 -16.65
N LEU A 208 12.79 5.22 -15.75
CA LEU A 208 11.67 5.83 -15.01
C LEU A 208 10.69 6.57 -15.93
N MET A 209 11.21 7.26 -16.96
CA MET A 209 10.36 7.93 -17.95
C MET A 209 9.51 6.94 -18.76
N SER A 210 10.05 5.76 -19.10
CA SER A 210 9.30 4.76 -19.87
C SER A 210 8.17 4.06 -19.09
N VAL A 211 8.26 3.98 -17.77
CA VAL A 211 7.16 3.46 -16.92
C VAL A 211 6.15 4.54 -16.56
N CYS A 212 6.52 5.81 -16.72
CA CYS A 212 5.58 6.90 -16.57
C CYS A 212 4.51 6.77 -17.66
N PHE A 213 3.26 6.62 -17.23
CA PHE A 213 2.09 7.00 -18.04
C PHE A 213 1.74 6.15 -19.26
N SER A 214 1.85 4.83 -19.17
CA SER A 214 0.96 3.92 -19.93
C SER A 214 -0.50 3.94 -19.42
N LEU A 215 -0.89 4.99 -18.69
CA LEU A 215 -2.07 5.06 -17.83
C LEU A 215 -2.86 6.35 -18.10
N ASP A 216 -4.18 6.23 -17.93
CA ASP A 216 -5.26 7.12 -18.41
C ASP A 216 -5.05 8.64 -18.25
N GLU A 217 -5.34 9.39 -19.32
CA GLU A 217 -5.42 10.86 -19.40
C GLU A 217 -6.22 11.47 -18.23
N GLU A 218 -7.33 10.83 -17.88
CA GLU A 218 -8.26 11.35 -16.86
C GLU A 218 -7.63 11.39 -15.47
N LEU A 219 -6.76 10.43 -15.12
CA LEU A 219 -6.09 10.41 -13.83
C LEU A 219 -4.89 11.36 -13.77
N LEU A 220 -4.21 11.56 -14.89
CA LEU A 220 -3.08 12.50 -14.95
C LEU A 220 -3.51 13.95 -14.79
N SER A 221 -4.74 14.26 -15.19
CA SER A 221 -5.36 15.57 -14.98
C SER A 221 -5.44 15.99 -13.51
N LEU A 222 -5.40 15.04 -12.57
CA LEU A 222 -5.37 15.30 -11.12
C LEU A 222 -4.04 15.87 -10.63
N LYS A 223 -2.96 15.82 -11.44
CA LYS A 223 -1.63 16.34 -11.09
C LYS A 223 -1.04 15.74 -9.80
N ARG A 224 -1.42 14.49 -9.47
CA ARG A 224 -0.95 13.77 -8.28
C ARG A 224 0.09 12.73 -8.66
N VAL A 225 1.33 13.19 -8.82
CA VAL A 225 2.48 12.33 -9.04
C VAL A 225 3.52 12.63 -7.96
N ALA A 226 4.01 11.59 -7.29
CA ALA A 226 4.99 11.69 -6.23
C ALA A 226 6.08 10.63 -6.40
N MET A 227 7.28 10.93 -5.90
CA MET A 227 8.32 9.93 -5.70
C MET A 227 7.98 9.10 -4.45
N TYR A 228 8.09 7.78 -4.56
CA TYR A 228 7.87 6.87 -3.44
C TYR A 228 9.19 6.23 -3.00
N ASP A 229 9.52 6.39 -1.73
CA ASP A 229 10.66 5.70 -1.10
C ASP A 229 10.15 4.47 -0.32
N PRO A 230 10.43 3.24 -0.77
CA PRO A 230 9.97 2.03 -0.08
C PRO A 230 10.60 1.81 1.30
N ILE A 231 11.72 2.47 1.60
CA ILE A 231 12.49 2.19 2.82
C ILE A 231 12.28 3.30 3.87
N CYS A 232 12.02 4.54 3.46
CA CYS A 232 11.74 5.69 4.35
C CYS A 232 12.76 5.83 5.52
N THR A 233 14.03 5.49 5.26
CA THR A 233 15.09 5.26 6.29
C THR A 233 15.26 6.37 7.33
N ALA A 234 14.97 7.61 6.96
CA ALA A 234 15.14 8.77 7.82
C ALA A 234 14.04 8.91 8.89
N THR A 235 12.81 8.48 8.57
CA THR A 235 11.61 8.82 9.35
C THR A 235 10.95 7.63 10.00
N SER A 236 11.14 6.42 9.47
CA SER A 236 10.46 5.21 9.93
C SER A 236 11.40 4.08 10.33
N LEU A 237 10.84 3.12 11.06
CA LEU A 237 11.39 1.81 11.31
C LEU A 237 11.38 1.01 10.00
N VAL A 238 12.55 0.56 9.56
CA VAL A 238 12.68 -0.23 8.35
C VAL A 238 12.29 -1.68 8.62
N LEU A 239 11.30 -2.16 7.87
CA LEU A 239 10.85 -3.55 7.83
C LEU A 239 11.04 -4.08 6.40
N ASP A 240 12.00 -4.99 6.21
CA ASP A 240 12.22 -5.62 4.90
C ASP A 240 11.13 -6.66 4.59
N GLY A 241 11.01 -7.05 3.32
CA GLY A 241 10.00 -8.00 2.85
C GLY A 241 10.00 -9.31 3.64
N LYS A 242 11.19 -9.81 3.99
CA LYS A 242 11.37 -11.00 4.82
C LYS A 242 10.86 -10.80 6.24
N THR A 243 11.15 -9.68 6.88
CA THR A 243 10.64 -9.35 8.22
C THR A 243 9.12 -9.21 8.20
N LEU A 244 8.55 -8.56 7.18
CA LEU A 244 7.09 -8.44 7.00
C LEU A 244 6.43 -9.82 6.90
N ALA A 245 7.01 -10.73 6.11
CA ALA A 245 6.53 -12.10 5.96
C ALA A 245 6.72 -12.93 7.25
N HIS A 246 7.88 -12.86 7.90
CA HIS A 246 8.19 -13.62 9.11
C HIS A 246 7.31 -13.24 10.32
N LEU A 247 6.95 -11.97 10.43
CA LEU A 247 6.08 -11.44 11.47
C LEU A 247 4.60 -11.59 11.15
N ASN A 248 4.24 -12.19 10.02
CA ASN A 248 2.87 -12.33 9.54
C ASN A 248 2.10 -10.99 9.58
N ILE A 249 2.74 -9.90 9.15
CA ILE A 249 2.14 -8.57 9.27
C ILE A 249 0.92 -8.45 8.35
N PHE A 250 1.04 -8.93 7.10
CA PHE A 250 -0.03 -8.91 6.09
C PHE A 250 -0.39 -10.29 5.52
N GLN A 251 0.37 -11.34 5.82
CA GLN A 251 0.12 -12.70 5.33
C GLN A 251 0.32 -13.70 6.46
N ASN A 252 -0.52 -14.73 6.51
CA ASN A 252 -0.32 -15.84 7.42
C ASN A 252 0.60 -16.92 6.79
N SER A 253 1.50 -17.48 7.58
CA SER A 253 2.50 -18.48 7.14
C SER A 253 1.91 -19.81 6.64
N HIS A 254 0.68 -20.15 7.03
CA HIS A 254 0.09 -21.47 6.78
C HIS A 254 -0.69 -21.57 5.47
N ASP A 255 -1.45 -20.54 5.11
CA ASP A 255 -2.40 -20.60 3.98
C ASP A 255 -2.19 -19.48 2.94
N GLY A 256 -1.30 -18.52 3.23
CA GLY A 256 -0.89 -17.43 2.32
C GLY A 256 -2.01 -16.50 1.82
N SER A 257 -3.27 -16.76 2.18
CA SER A 257 -4.45 -16.24 1.49
C SER A 257 -5.49 -15.59 2.38
N SER A 258 -5.56 -15.93 3.67
CA SER A 258 -6.43 -15.27 4.63
C SER A 258 -5.68 -14.15 5.36
N THR A 259 -6.37 -13.02 5.57
CA THR A 259 -5.94 -11.98 6.53
C THR A 259 -6.07 -12.46 7.98
N GLU A 260 -6.72 -13.61 8.18
CA GLU A 260 -6.95 -14.25 9.46
C GLU A 260 -5.63 -14.62 10.16
N GLY A 261 -5.46 -14.10 11.38
CA GLY A 261 -4.28 -14.30 12.20
C GLY A 261 -3.09 -13.42 11.84
N THR A 262 -3.29 -12.35 11.06
CA THR A 262 -2.25 -11.35 10.77
C THR A 262 -2.20 -10.25 11.83
N LEU A 263 -1.06 -9.58 11.97
CA LEU A 263 -0.98 -8.42 12.86
C LEU A 263 -1.92 -7.29 12.41
N PHE A 264 -2.05 -7.10 11.10
CA PHE A 264 -2.93 -6.09 10.53
C PHE A 264 -4.39 -6.28 10.97
N GLU A 265 -4.94 -7.49 10.82
CA GLU A 265 -6.32 -7.78 11.23
C GLU A 265 -6.58 -7.51 12.72
N ILE A 266 -5.59 -7.75 13.56
CA ILE A 266 -5.75 -7.65 15.02
C ILE A 266 -5.70 -6.19 15.50
N LEU A 267 -4.86 -5.38 14.85
CA LEU A 267 -4.73 -3.97 15.18
C LEU A 267 -5.76 -3.09 14.46
N ASP A 268 -6.18 -3.49 13.27
CA ASP A 268 -7.13 -2.73 12.46
C ASP A 268 -8.54 -2.78 13.07
N ASN A 269 -8.94 -1.67 13.68
CA ASN A 269 -10.30 -1.38 14.12
C ASN A 269 -10.82 -0.10 13.42
N THR A 270 -10.28 0.22 12.24
CA THR A 270 -10.73 1.33 11.40
C THR A 270 -12.12 1.06 10.87
N THR A 271 -12.89 2.13 10.65
CA THR A 271 -14.29 2.04 10.22
C THR A 271 -14.43 2.41 8.74
N THR A 272 -13.53 3.24 8.22
CA THR A 272 -13.56 3.75 6.85
C THR A 272 -12.51 3.08 5.99
N ALA A 273 -12.80 2.92 4.69
CA ALA A 273 -11.86 2.31 3.74
C ALA A 273 -10.56 3.12 3.60
N PHE A 274 -10.64 4.44 3.54
CA PHE A 274 -9.45 5.31 3.47
C PHE A 274 -8.69 5.36 4.81
N GLY A 275 -9.37 5.24 5.96
CA GLY A 275 -8.72 5.07 7.27
C GLY A 275 -7.95 3.74 7.34
N LYS A 276 -8.53 2.66 6.86
CA LYS A 276 -7.88 1.34 6.71
C LYS A 276 -6.63 1.39 5.84
N ARG A 277 -6.70 2.07 4.68
CA ARG A 277 -5.55 2.27 3.78
C ARG A 277 -4.43 3.03 4.48
N LEU A 278 -4.74 4.13 5.18
CA LEU A 278 -3.77 4.89 5.95
C LEU A 278 -3.15 4.05 7.09
N PHE A 279 -3.97 3.26 7.79
CA PHE A 279 -3.50 2.40 8.86
C PHE A 279 -2.54 1.33 8.36
N LYS A 280 -2.82 0.73 7.19
CA LYS A 280 -1.90 -0.19 6.51
C LYS A 280 -0.56 0.50 6.22
N GLN A 281 -0.57 1.74 5.74
CA GLN A 281 0.64 2.52 5.49
C GLN A 281 1.43 2.77 6.79
N TRP A 282 0.76 3.11 7.89
CA TRP A 282 1.41 3.30 9.19
C TRP A 282 2.08 2.01 9.67
N LEU A 283 1.45 0.85 9.46
CA LEU A 283 2.00 -0.45 9.82
C LEU A 283 3.23 -0.85 8.98
N CYS A 284 3.27 -0.47 7.70
CA CYS A 284 4.46 -0.63 6.86
C CYS A 284 5.62 0.29 7.31
N HIS A 285 5.29 1.48 7.82
CA HIS A 285 6.25 2.53 8.15
C HIS A 285 6.06 3.07 9.58
N PRO A 286 6.34 2.26 10.63
CA PRO A 286 6.24 2.74 12.02
C PRO A 286 7.19 3.91 12.26
N LEU A 287 6.86 4.82 13.16
CA LEU A 287 7.63 6.05 13.37
C LEU A 287 8.96 5.78 14.07
N ARG A 288 9.95 6.65 13.85
CA ARG A 288 11.26 6.58 14.53
C ARG A 288 11.48 7.70 15.55
N ARG A 289 10.93 8.89 15.30
CA ARG A 289 11.13 10.06 16.16
C ARG A 289 10.29 9.94 17.43
N ILE A 290 10.93 10.14 18.58
CA ILE A 290 10.29 10.04 19.89
C ILE A 290 9.13 11.05 20.01
N GLU A 291 9.34 12.27 19.50
CA GLU A 291 8.32 13.34 19.48
C GLU A 291 7.05 12.90 18.73
N ASP A 292 7.20 12.33 17.53
CA ASP A 292 6.06 11.89 16.71
C ASP A 292 5.33 10.70 17.35
N ILE A 293 6.08 9.77 17.94
CA ILE A 293 5.51 8.61 18.62
C ILE A 293 4.72 9.05 19.87
N ASN A 294 5.31 9.91 20.70
CA ASN A 294 4.63 10.46 21.87
C ASN A 294 3.43 11.31 21.46
N GLY A 295 3.53 12.10 20.38
CA GLY A 295 2.39 12.86 19.85
C GLY A 295 1.21 11.99 19.45
N ARG A 296 1.46 10.78 18.90
CA ARG A 296 0.41 9.77 18.66
C ARG A 296 -0.10 9.13 19.95
N LEU A 297 0.78 8.79 20.89
CA LEU A 297 0.39 8.22 22.18
C LEU A 297 -0.50 9.16 22.99
N ASP A 298 -0.19 10.46 23.00
CA ASP A 298 -0.99 11.48 23.67
C ASP A 298 -2.36 11.63 23.00
N ALA A 299 -2.43 11.57 21.67
CA ALA A 299 -3.70 11.57 20.95
C ALA A 299 -4.53 10.31 21.23
N VAL A 300 -3.87 9.15 21.34
CA VAL A 300 -4.52 7.89 21.73
C VAL A 300 -5.06 7.97 23.15
N GLU A 301 -4.32 8.55 24.09
CA GLU A 301 -4.77 8.78 25.48
C GLU A 301 -5.99 9.68 25.54
N ASP A 302 -5.98 10.83 24.88
CA ASP A 302 -7.14 11.72 24.82
C ASP A 302 -8.39 10.99 24.29
N LEU A 303 -8.25 10.14 23.26
CA LEU A 303 -9.36 9.37 22.69
C LEU A 303 -9.86 8.23 23.59
N ILE A 304 -9.02 7.72 24.49
CA ILE A 304 -9.39 6.73 25.51
C ILE A 304 -10.10 7.41 26.68
N ASP A 305 -9.57 8.54 27.15
CA ASP A 305 -10.12 9.29 28.28
C ASP A 305 -11.47 9.94 27.96
N LEU A 306 -11.68 10.35 26.70
CA LEU A 306 -12.91 10.99 26.21
C LEU A 306 -13.90 9.99 25.56
N ASP A 307 -14.33 8.97 26.30
CA ASP A 307 -15.21 7.89 25.78
C ASP A 307 -16.54 8.40 25.18
N SER A 308 -17.17 9.41 25.80
CA SER A 308 -18.41 10.01 25.30
C SER A 308 -18.24 10.71 23.94
N LEU A 309 -17.09 11.36 23.74
CA LEU A 309 -16.71 11.98 22.47
C LEU A 309 -16.42 10.92 21.41
N ASN A 310 -15.63 9.91 21.76
CA ASN A 310 -15.25 8.80 20.88
C ASN A 310 -16.49 8.04 20.37
N SER A 311 -17.44 7.73 21.25
CA SER A 311 -18.71 7.07 20.87
C SER A 311 -19.59 7.94 19.95
N THR A 312 -19.58 9.26 20.11
CA THR A 312 -20.30 10.20 19.24
C THR A 312 -19.66 10.27 17.85
N ILE A 313 -18.33 10.39 17.80
CA ILE A 313 -17.58 10.40 16.54
C ILE A 313 -17.74 9.07 15.81
N PHE A 314 -17.71 7.95 16.51
CA PHE A 314 -17.90 6.63 15.91
C PHE A 314 -19.24 6.51 15.19
N LYS A 315 -20.35 6.98 15.78
CA LYS A 315 -21.67 7.00 15.12
C LYS A 315 -21.69 7.81 13.83
N ASP A 316 -20.83 8.81 13.72
CA ASP A 316 -20.73 9.67 12.54
C ASP A 316 -19.84 9.05 11.45
N ILE A 317 -18.74 8.44 11.85
CA ILE A 317 -17.81 7.69 10.97
C ILE A 317 -18.48 6.42 10.46
N ASP A 318 -19.31 5.76 11.27
CA ASP A 318 -19.99 4.54 10.90
C ASP A 318 -20.94 4.75 9.71
N GLY A 319 -20.89 3.83 8.75
CA GLY A 319 -21.58 3.95 7.46
C GLY A 319 -21.16 5.17 6.62
N MET A 320 -19.93 5.66 6.77
CA MET A 320 -19.38 6.66 5.85
C MET A 320 -18.85 5.97 4.58
N PRO A 321 -19.17 6.49 3.38
CA PRO A 321 -18.69 5.89 2.13
C PRO A 321 -17.19 6.11 1.97
N ASP A 322 -16.57 5.40 1.02
CA ASP A 322 -15.19 5.64 0.60
C ASP A 322 -15.06 6.99 -0.11
N LEU A 323 -14.94 8.05 0.69
CA LEU A 323 -14.91 9.43 0.21
C LEU A 323 -13.69 9.71 -0.65
N GLU A 324 -12.54 9.12 -0.33
CA GLU A 324 -11.30 9.33 -1.07
C GLU A 324 -11.48 8.86 -2.52
N ARG A 325 -12.04 7.65 -2.70
CA ARG A 325 -12.36 7.10 -4.01
C ARG A 325 -13.44 7.88 -4.73
N LEU A 326 -14.52 8.25 -4.04
CA LEU A 326 -15.62 9.01 -4.63
C LEU A 326 -15.18 10.39 -5.11
N VAL A 327 -14.37 11.11 -4.33
CA VAL A 327 -13.89 12.45 -4.67
C VAL A 327 -12.95 12.39 -5.88
N SER A 328 -12.05 11.40 -5.95
CA SER A 328 -11.19 11.17 -7.12
C SER A 328 -11.99 10.75 -8.35
N HIS A 329 -12.98 9.85 -8.19
CA HIS A 329 -13.82 9.37 -9.29
C HIS A 329 -14.70 10.48 -9.89
N ILE A 330 -15.30 11.34 -9.06
CA ILE A 330 -16.09 12.50 -9.53
C ILE A 330 -15.20 13.49 -10.31
N HIS A 331 -13.92 13.56 -9.98
CA HIS A 331 -12.98 14.39 -10.72
C HIS A 331 -12.59 13.78 -12.06
N SER A 332 -12.25 12.48 -12.08
CA SER A 332 -11.78 11.79 -13.29
C SER A 332 -12.90 11.58 -14.30
N THR A 333 -14.05 11.05 -13.87
CA THR A 333 -15.15 10.73 -14.77
C THR A 333 -16.05 11.95 -14.99
N ARG A 334 -16.19 12.36 -16.26
CA ARG A 334 -17.19 13.35 -16.70
C ARG A 334 -18.64 12.82 -16.63
N VAL A 335 -18.89 11.69 -15.92
CA VAL A 335 -20.12 10.88 -16.04
C VAL A 335 -21.18 11.25 -15.00
N HIS A 336 -22.42 11.32 -15.49
CA HIS A 336 -23.65 11.78 -14.85
C HIS A 336 -24.25 10.84 -13.79
N VAL A 337 -23.52 10.46 -12.73
CA VAL A 337 -24.13 9.67 -11.64
C VAL A 337 -24.51 10.58 -10.46
N ASN A 338 -25.69 11.20 -10.55
CA ASN A 338 -26.30 12.00 -9.47
C ASN A 338 -26.29 11.28 -8.10
N LYS A 339 -26.30 9.95 -8.08
CA LYS A 339 -26.28 9.15 -6.85
C LYS A 339 -24.94 9.23 -6.12
N GLU A 340 -23.82 9.04 -6.80
CA GLU A 340 -22.47 9.08 -6.21
C GLU A 340 -22.13 10.47 -5.70
N PHE A 341 -22.45 11.49 -6.48
CA PHE A 341 -22.28 12.88 -6.07
C PHE A 341 -23.05 13.19 -4.77
N ARG A 342 -24.30 12.72 -4.66
CA ARG A 342 -25.09 12.85 -3.42
C ARG A 342 -24.51 12.05 -2.26
N VAL A 343 -23.93 10.88 -2.51
CA VAL A 343 -23.24 10.05 -1.49
C VAL A 343 -21.98 10.77 -0.99
N ALA A 344 -21.15 11.30 -1.88
CA ALA A 344 -19.96 12.08 -1.54
C ALA A 344 -20.32 13.30 -0.68
N LEU A 345 -21.32 14.10 -1.09
CA LEU A 345 -21.78 15.25 -0.31
C LEU A 345 -22.36 14.86 1.05
N ARG A 346 -22.98 13.67 1.19
CA ARG A 346 -23.44 13.18 2.50
C ARG A 346 -22.26 12.83 3.40
N GLY A 347 -21.24 12.14 2.88
CA GLY A 347 -20.04 11.83 3.65
C GLY A 347 -19.23 13.08 4.03
N LEU A 348 -19.08 14.06 3.13
CA LEU A 348 -18.43 15.34 3.45
C LEU A 348 -19.18 16.12 4.56
N ARG A 349 -20.51 16.02 4.61
CA ARG A 349 -21.30 16.60 5.71
C ARG A 349 -21.08 15.87 7.03
N LYS A 350 -20.92 14.53 7.01
CA LYS A 350 -20.52 13.75 8.19
C LYS A 350 -19.12 14.17 8.66
N ALA A 351 -18.15 14.30 7.76
CA ALA A 351 -16.80 14.80 8.06
C ALA A 351 -16.84 16.17 8.77
N ARG A 352 -17.63 17.12 8.24
CA ARG A 352 -17.84 18.42 8.90
C ARG A 352 -18.43 18.28 10.31
N ARG A 353 -19.41 17.39 10.50
CA ARG A 353 -20.04 17.16 11.81
C ARG A 353 -19.02 16.63 12.81
N ILE A 354 -18.21 15.66 12.42
CA ILE A 354 -17.14 15.09 13.24
C ILE A 354 -16.19 16.18 13.75
N ILE A 355 -15.67 17.00 12.85
CA ILE A 355 -14.73 18.07 13.22
C ILE A 355 -15.40 19.12 14.10
N ARG A 356 -16.67 19.46 13.84
CA ARG A 356 -17.42 20.37 14.71
C ARG A 356 -17.55 19.82 16.14
N THR A 357 -17.79 18.51 16.28
CA THR A 357 -17.83 17.85 17.59
C THR A 357 -16.47 17.90 18.28
N LEU A 358 -15.37 17.73 17.54
CA LEU A 358 -14.01 17.89 18.07
C LEU A 358 -13.73 19.33 18.52
N ILE A 359 -14.10 20.33 17.71
CA ILE A 359 -13.95 21.76 18.05
C ILE A 359 -14.72 22.10 19.33
N GLN A 360 -15.93 21.59 19.50
CA GLN A 360 -16.75 21.82 20.70
C GLN A 360 -16.13 21.27 21.98
N ASN A 361 -15.24 20.28 21.87
CA ASN A 361 -14.58 19.65 23.00
C ASN A 361 -13.07 19.98 23.03
N LYS A 362 -12.62 21.01 22.28
CA LYS A 362 -11.20 21.36 22.13
C LYS A 362 -10.52 21.63 23.48
N ASP A 363 -11.24 22.22 24.44
CA ASP A 363 -10.72 22.53 25.78
C ASP A 363 -10.33 21.29 26.60
N HIS A 364 -10.86 20.11 26.24
CA HIS A 364 -10.57 18.84 26.91
C HIS A 364 -9.47 18.03 26.20
N ILE A 365 -9.04 18.43 25.00
CA ILE A 365 -8.06 17.74 24.18
C ILE A 365 -6.66 18.31 24.47
N LYS A 366 -5.78 17.49 25.05
CA LYS A 366 -4.43 17.91 25.45
C LYS A 366 -3.40 17.69 24.33
N SER A 367 -3.62 16.69 23.50
CA SER A 367 -2.69 16.26 22.46
C SER A 367 -2.53 17.33 21.38
N VAL A 368 -1.27 17.61 21.05
CA VAL A 368 -0.93 18.56 20.00
C VAL A 368 -1.42 18.06 18.64
N LEU A 369 -1.36 16.74 18.41
CA LEU A 369 -1.71 16.14 17.13
C LEU A 369 -3.21 16.25 16.80
N LEU A 370 -4.11 16.05 17.77
CA LEU A 370 -5.55 16.26 17.54
C LEU A 370 -5.88 17.74 17.35
N ASN A 371 -5.23 18.63 18.10
CA ASN A 371 -5.38 20.07 17.91
C ASN A 371 -4.90 20.53 16.53
N GLN A 372 -3.76 20.03 16.06
CA GLN A 372 -3.29 20.28 14.69
C GLN A 372 -4.26 19.75 13.64
N LEU A 373 -4.87 18.58 13.84
CA LEU A 373 -5.86 18.01 12.94
C LEU A 373 -7.11 18.90 12.84
N ILE A 374 -7.57 19.45 13.97
CA ILE A 374 -8.67 20.41 14.03
C ILE A 374 -8.31 21.69 13.27
N ASP A 375 -7.12 22.25 13.52
CA ASP A 375 -6.71 23.54 12.96
C ASP A 375 -6.38 23.46 11.47
N GLN A 376 -5.93 22.30 10.98
CA GLN A 376 -5.67 22.05 9.56
C GLN A 376 -6.92 21.67 8.77
N PHE A 377 -8.05 21.39 9.41
CA PHE A 377 -9.25 20.99 8.70
C PHE A 377 -9.82 22.16 7.91
N PRO A 378 -10.04 22.02 6.58
CA PRO A 378 -10.48 23.13 5.76
C PRO A 378 -11.96 23.44 6.01
N ASP A 379 -12.33 24.73 6.00
CA ASP A 379 -13.74 25.09 6.08
C ASP A 379 -14.47 24.77 4.77
N ILE A 380 -15.25 23.69 4.86
CA ILE A 380 -16.06 23.17 3.77
C ILE A 380 -17.51 23.65 3.81
N THR A 381 -17.88 24.51 4.77
CA THR A 381 -19.27 24.88 5.05
C THR A 381 -19.93 25.60 3.88
N ASP A 382 -19.31 26.66 3.39
CA ASP A 382 -19.89 27.50 2.34
C ASP A 382 -19.95 26.77 1.00
N LYS A 383 -18.90 26.00 0.68
CA LYS A 383 -18.83 25.17 -0.52
C LYS A 383 -19.93 24.10 -0.52
N LEU A 384 -20.13 23.40 0.61
CA LEU A 384 -21.21 22.41 0.74
C LEU A 384 -22.61 23.03 0.64
N ASN A 385 -22.80 24.24 1.15
CA ASN A 385 -24.07 24.95 1.08
C ASN A 385 -24.38 25.42 -0.35
N SER A 386 -23.38 25.98 -1.05
CA SER A 386 -23.47 26.41 -2.44
C SER A 386 -23.80 25.24 -3.38
N LEU A 387 -23.11 24.11 -3.23
CA LEU A 387 -23.40 22.90 -4.00
C LEU A 387 -24.79 22.33 -3.66
N ARG A 388 -25.27 22.49 -2.43
CA ARG A 388 -26.63 22.07 -2.05
C ARG A 388 -27.69 22.93 -2.72
N SER A 389 -27.55 24.26 -2.73
CA SER A 389 -28.51 25.15 -3.41
C SER A 389 -28.50 24.92 -4.92
N ALA A 390 -27.33 24.69 -5.51
CA ALA A 390 -27.21 24.36 -6.92
C ALA A 390 -27.93 23.04 -7.29
N LEU A 391 -27.87 22.02 -6.43
CA LEU A 391 -28.61 20.76 -6.61
C LEU A 391 -30.14 20.90 -6.52
N MET A 392 -30.66 21.91 -5.82
CA MET A 392 -32.11 22.13 -5.67
C MET A 392 -32.71 22.91 -6.85
N THR A 393 -31.87 23.63 -7.58
CA THR A 393 -32.29 24.44 -8.74
C THR A 393 -32.33 23.50 -9.95
N ARG A 394 -33.54 23.14 -10.42
CA ARG A 394 -33.78 22.10 -11.45
C ARG A 394 -33.07 22.35 -12.80
N ASP A 395 -32.55 23.55 -13.03
CA ASP A 395 -31.98 23.99 -14.31
C ASP A 395 -30.45 24.25 -14.29
N VAL A 396 -29.73 23.85 -13.23
CA VAL A 396 -28.27 23.96 -13.25
C VAL A 396 -27.70 22.88 -14.15
N TYR A 397 -27.09 23.29 -15.27
CA TYR A 397 -26.25 22.44 -16.10
C TYR A 397 -25.33 21.62 -15.20
N VAL A 398 -25.58 20.32 -15.11
CA VAL A 398 -24.87 19.35 -14.27
C VAL A 398 -23.34 19.51 -14.40
N ASN A 399 -22.86 19.89 -15.58
CA ASN A 399 -21.45 20.17 -15.87
C ASN A 399 -20.88 21.35 -15.06
N LYS A 400 -21.66 22.44 -14.85
CA LYS A 400 -21.21 23.58 -14.03
C LYS A 400 -21.07 23.19 -12.56
N LEU A 401 -21.93 22.30 -12.09
CA LEU A 401 -21.90 21.80 -10.71
C LEU A 401 -20.70 20.88 -10.47
N TYR A 402 -20.38 20.00 -11.42
CA TYR A 402 -19.15 19.19 -11.35
C TYR A 402 -17.89 20.05 -11.47
N ALA A 403 -17.87 21.06 -12.34
CA ALA A 403 -16.75 21.99 -12.44
C ALA A 403 -16.49 22.72 -11.10
N ALA A 404 -17.55 23.23 -10.46
CA ALA A 404 -17.44 23.87 -9.14
C ALA A 404 -16.99 22.90 -8.04
N PHE A 405 -17.36 21.62 -8.12
CA PHE A 405 -16.87 20.59 -7.20
C PHE A 405 -15.38 20.32 -7.41
N ASN A 406 -14.95 20.16 -8.67
CA ASN A 406 -13.57 19.86 -9.05
C ASN A 406 -12.60 21.00 -8.72
N GLU A 407 -13.03 22.26 -8.84
CA GLU A 407 -12.26 23.43 -8.39
C GLU A 407 -11.91 23.34 -6.89
N SER A 408 -12.75 22.66 -6.10
CA SER A 408 -12.55 22.47 -4.66
C SER A 408 -11.92 21.12 -4.30
N TYR A 409 -11.43 20.35 -5.28
CA TYR A 409 -10.85 19.01 -5.06
C TYR A 409 -9.76 18.97 -3.97
N PRO A 410 -8.75 19.88 -3.94
CA PRO A 410 -7.70 19.84 -2.91
C PRO A 410 -8.26 19.97 -1.49
N ILE A 411 -9.32 20.77 -1.33
CA ILE A 411 -10.00 20.99 -0.06
C ILE A 411 -10.78 19.74 0.36
N TRP A 412 -11.46 19.08 -0.58
CA TRP A 412 -12.15 17.82 -0.30
C TRP A 412 -11.18 16.73 0.13
N LEU A 413 -10.06 16.61 -0.58
CA LEU A 413 -9.03 15.63 -0.28
C LEU A 413 -8.43 15.87 1.10
N LEU A 414 -8.08 17.11 1.44
CA LEU A 414 -7.55 17.45 2.76
C LEU A 414 -8.55 17.10 3.87
N ALA A 415 -9.84 17.38 3.68
CA ALA A 415 -10.88 16.99 4.63
C ALA A 415 -10.95 15.47 4.80
N VAL A 416 -10.87 14.70 3.71
CA VAL A 416 -10.88 13.22 3.77
C VAL A 416 -9.64 12.69 4.48
N GLN A 417 -8.46 13.23 4.18
CA GLN A 417 -7.19 12.85 4.83
C GLN A 417 -7.21 13.14 6.34
N SER A 418 -7.81 14.25 6.77
CA SER A 418 -7.97 14.55 8.20
C SER A 418 -8.88 13.54 8.89
N ILE A 419 -9.98 13.12 8.26
CA ILE A 419 -10.83 12.05 8.82
C ILE A 419 -10.12 10.69 8.78
N ALA A 420 -9.30 10.42 7.75
CA ALA A 420 -8.49 9.20 7.66
C ALA A 420 -7.55 9.08 8.87
N LYS A 421 -6.82 10.17 9.18
CA LYS A 421 -5.92 10.26 10.34
C LYS A 421 -6.68 10.04 11.64
N LEU A 422 -7.86 10.67 11.80
CA LEU A 422 -8.68 10.50 12.98
C LEU A 422 -9.15 9.05 13.16
N ASP A 423 -9.66 8.40 12.11
CA ASP A 423 -10.12 7.01 12.15
C ASP A 423 -8.96 6.05 12.47
N ALA A 424 -7.76 6.30 11.92
CA ALA A 424 -6.56 5.53 12.25
C ALA A 424 -6.13 5.68 13.72
N LEU A 425 -6.22 6.89 14.30
CA LEU A 425 -5.95 7.12 15.72
C LEU A 425 -7.01 6.46 16.61
N MET A 426 -8.28 6.54 16.24
CA MET A 426 -9.37 5.86 16.95
C MET A 426 -9.21 4.33 16.90
N SER A 427 -8.73 3.79 15.78
CA SER A 427 -8.35 2.38 15.64
C SER A 427 -7.24 2.00 16.64
N LEU A 428 -6.16 2.79 16.71
CA LEU A 428 -5.10 2.61 17.70
C LEU A 428 -5.61 2.70 19.14
N ALA A 429 -6.52 3.64 19.44
CA ALA A 429 -7.11 3.78 20.77
C ALA A 429 -7.94 2.55 21.16
N ARG A 430 -8.77 2.03 20.24
CA ARG A 430 -9.54 0.79 20.46
C ARG A 430 -8.66 -0.43 20.64
N ALA A 431 -7.61 -0.56 19.83
CA ALA A 431 -6.62 -1.61 20.01
C ALA A 431 -5.93 -1.46 21.37
N SER A 432 -5.53 -0.24 21.74
CA SER A 432 -4.83 0.07 22.98
C SER A 432 -5.64 -0.23 24.24
N MET A 433 -6.96 -0.01 24.22
CA MET A 433 -7.86 -0.39 25.33
C MET A 433 -7.93 -1.91 25.58
N LYS A 434 -7.76 -2.71 24.52
CA LYS A 434 -7.68 -4.18 24.64
C LYS A 434 -6.31 -4.64 25.15
N LEU A 435 -5.33 -3.74 25.13
CA LEU A 435 -3.92 -3.96 25.47
C LEU A 435 -3.60 -3.26 26.80
N GLY A 436 -2.42 -3.54 27.35
CA GLY A 436 -2.11 -3.15 28.73
C GLY A 436 -1.35 -1.83 28.85
N GLY A 437 -0.08 -1.85 28.46
CA GLY A 437 0.88 -0.86 28.90
C GLY A 437 1.18 0.19 27.85
N LYS A 438 1.10 1.48 28.24
CA LYS A 438 1.71 2.58 27.49
C LYS A 438 3.24 2.37 27.43
N PRO A 439 3.87 2.38 26.24
CA PRO A 439 5.31 2.34 26.13
C PRO A 439 5.95 3.66 26.57
N ILE A 440 7.13 3.57 27.17
CA ILE A 440 7.96 4.72 27.53
C ILE A 440 9.18 4.71 26.62
N LEU A 441 9.32 5.75 25.80
CA LEU A 441 10.45 5.88 24.89
C LEU A 441 11.61 6.59 25.57
N LEU A 442 12.80 6.00 25.47
CA LEU A 442 14.01 6.52 26.09
C LEU A 442 14.88 7.20 25.04
N ASP A 443 15.28 8.45 25.29
CA ASP A 443 16.29 9.14 24.50
C ASP A 443 17.66 9.03 25.19
N GLN A 444 18.40 8.00 24.81
CA GLN A 444 19.71 7.71 25.40
C GLN A 444 20.60 6.99 24.38
N GLU A 445 21.92 7.19 24.44
CA GLU A 445 22.86 6.60 23.47
C GLU A 445 22.84 5.07 23.47
N LYS A 446 22.71 4.45 24.64
CA LYS A 446 22.64 2.99 24.76
C LYS A 446 21.24 2.48 24.43
N SER A 447 21.15 1.61 23.43
CA SER A 447 19.89 0.95 23.07
C SER A 447 19.43 0.02 24.18
N VAL A 448 18.18 0.17 24.60
CA VAL A 448 17.55 -0.61 25.68
C VAL A 448 16.18 -1.06 25.22
N ILE A 449 15.85 -2.31 25.51
CA ILE A 449 14.53 -2.91 25.32
C ILE A 449 14.20 -3.66 26.62
N GLU A 450 13.26 -3.11 27.38
CA GLU A 450 12.76 -3.66 28.64
C GLU A 450 11.26 -3.87 28.54
N ILE A 451 10.84 -5.12 28.35
CA ILE A 451 9.42 -5.48 28.28
C ILE A 451 9.12 -6.41 29.44
N LYS A 452 8.19 -6.03 30.33
CA LYS A 452 7.75 -6.88 31.45
C LYS A 452 6.40 -7.50 31.16
N ASN A 453 6.30 -8.81 31.39
CA ASN A 453 5.06 -9.58 31.24
C ASN A 453 4.42 -9.41 29.86
N LEU A 454 5.21 -9.63 28.79
CA LEU A 454 4.71 -9.64 27.42
C LEU A 454 3.67 -10.76 27.24
N ARG A 455 2.48 -10.40 26.76
CA ARG A 455 1.33 -11.29 26.54
C ARG A 455 0.64 -10.95 25.23
N LEU A 456 1.19 -11.41 24.12
CA LEU A 456 0.54 -11.22 22.84
C LEU A 456 -0.83 -11.93 22.82
N PRO A 457 -1.91 -11.30 22.33
CA PRO A 457 -3.19 -11.97 22.18
C PRO A 457 -3.05 -13.27 21.39
N ARG A 458 -3.69 -14.34 21.88
CA ARG A 458 -3.61 -15.69 21.30
C ARG A 458 -4.10 -15.76 19.84
N ALA A 459 -4.81 -14.74 19.38
CA ALA A 459 -5.23 -14.55 17.99
C ALA A 459 -4.06 -14.29 17.02
N VAL A 460 -2.97 -13.64 17.46
CA VAL A 460 -1.82 -13.35 16.58
C VAL A 460 -1.01 -14.62 16.29
N LEU A 461 -1.07 -15.62 17.18
CA LEU A 461 -0.38 -16.90 17.05
C LEU A 461 -1.23 -18.03 17.67
N PRO A 462 -2.08 -18.72 16.88
CA PRO A 462 -2.90 -19.81 17.39
C PRO A 462 -2.02 -20.95 17.94
N GLY A 463 -2.33 -21.42 19.16
CA GLY A 463 -1.66 -22.55 19.83
C GLY A 463 -0.67 -22.20 20.94
N ILE A 464 -0.53 -20.92 21.29
CA ILE A 464 0.54 -20.45 22.18
C ILE A 464 0.01 -20.06 23.56
N VAL A 465 0.64 -20.59 24.62
CA VAL A 465 0.39 -20.16 26.01
C VAL A 465 1.24 -18.91 26.28
N PRO A 466 0.65 -17.77 26.67
CA PRO A 466 1.41 -16.60 27.09
C PRO A 466 2.25 -16.96 28.31
N ARG A 467 3.58 -17.00 28.17
CA ARG A 467 4.49 -16.99 29.31
C ARG A 467 4.99 -15.57 29.46
N GLY A 468 4.81 -14.99 30.65
CA GLY A 468 5.39 -13.69 30.97
C GLY A 468 6.90 -13.79 30.81
N ALA A 469 7.41 -13.27 29.70
CA ALA A 469 8.83 -13.15 29.46
C ALA A 469 9.23 -11.70 29.74
N ALA A 470 10.32 -11.55 30.49
CA ALA A 470 11.03 -10.29 30.58
C ALA A 470 12.21 -10.36 29.61
N LEU A 471 12.16 -9.57 28.53
CA LEU A 471 13.37 -9.27 27.76
C LEU A 471 13.90 -7.95 28.30
N ALA A 472 15.10 -7.99 28.87
CA ALA A 472 15.79 -6.82 29.36
C ALA A 472 17.21 -6.85 28.79
N THR A 473 17.47 -6.03 27.78
CA THR A 473 18.85 -5.67 27.44
C THR A 473 19.29 -4.64 28.47
N GLY A 474 19.93 -5.09 29.56
CA GLY A 474 20.44 -4.19 30.59
C GLY A 474 21.52 -3.23 30.05
N GLN A 475 21.93 -2.24 30.85
CA GLN A 475 22.94 -1.24 30.48
C GLN A 475 24.31 -1.81 30.03
N GLU A 476 24.55 -3.11 30.28
CA GLU A 476 25.79 -3.84 29.97
C GLU A 476 25.62 -4.96 28.92
N ALA A 477 24.40 -5.42 28.63
CA ALA A 477 24.17 -6.59 27.77
C ALA A 477 23.57 -6.18 26.41
N ARG A 478 24.43 -6.00 25.40
CA ARG A 478 24.02 -5.82 23.99
C ARG A 478 23.55 -7.14 23.36
N ASP A 479 24.15 -8.25 23.78
CA ASP A 479 23.87 -9.57 23.25
C ASP A 479 23.13 -10.41 24.29
N SER A 480 21.84 -10.68 24.04
CA SER A 480 21.05 -11.60 24.86
C SER A 480 20.99 -12.96 24.19
N VAL A 481 21.84 -13.90 24.62
CA VAL A 481 21.79 -15.29 24.12
C VAL A 481 20.66 -16.04 24.83
N LEU A 482 19.51 -16.15 24.17
CA LEU A 482 18.40 -16.99 24.62
C LEU A 482 18.74 -18.48 24.41
N LYS A 483 19.28 -19.13 25.45
CA LYS A 483 19.47 -20.60 25.44
C LYS A 483 18.16 -21.30 25.81
N GLY A 484 17.56 -22.01 24.87
CA GLY A 484 16.42 -22.90 25.13
C GLY A 484 16.47 -24.15 24.23
N LEU A 485 16.09 -25.31 24.76
CA LEU A 485 15.88 -26.53 23.97
C LEU A 485 14.86 -26.21 22.85
N HIS A 486 15.14 -26.67 21.63
CA HIS A 486 14.33 -26.58 20.40
C HIS A 486 12.81 -26.84 20.60
N THR A 487 12.12 -25.86 21.16
CA THR A 487 10.69 -25.87 21.43
C THR A 487 10.17 -24.50 21.03
N GLY A 488 9.02 -24.43 20.34
CA GLY A 488 8.52 -23.24 19.64
C GLY A 488 8.38 -21.95 20.47
N GLY A 489 8.62 -21.97 21.78
CA GLY A 489 8.56 -20.82 22.67
C GLY A 489 9.61 -19.73 22.43
N VAL A 490 10.83 -20.05 21.96
CA VAL A 490 11.87 -19.03 21.71
C VAL A 490 11.55 -18.20 20.46
N SER A 491 11.24 -18.85 19.34
CA SER A 491 10.84 -18.16 18.10
C SER A 491 9.58 -17.33 18.32
N THR A 492 8.63 -17.85 19.10
CA THR A 492 7.43 -17.13 19.51
C THR A 492 7.76 -15.86 20.27
N LEU A 493 8.59 -15.95 21.30
CA LEU A 493 8.98 -14.80 22.12
C LEU A 493 9.65 -13.70 21.28
N LEU A 494 10.51 -14.10 20.35
CA LEU A 494 11.19 -13.18 19.43
C LEU A 494 10.20 -12.46 18.52
N LYS A 495 9.26 -13.19 17.91
CA LYS A 495 8.17 -12.57 17.12
C LYS A 495 7.32 -11.61 17.96
N GLN A 496 6.96 -12.02 19.18
CA GLN A 496 6.18 -11.17 20.09
C GLN A 496 6.94 -9.88 20.45
N THR A 497 8.25 -9.96 20.62
CA THR A 497 9.10 -8.80 20.92
C THR A 497 9.11 -7.82 19.74
N CYS A 498 9.30 -8.31 18.51
CA CYS A 498 9.22 -7.46 17.31
C CYS A 498 7.87 -6.77 17.19
N VAL A 499 6.78 -7.52 17.38
CA VAL A 499 5.42 -6.98 17.30
C VAL A 499 5.22 -5.88 18.36
N ALA A 500 5.71 -6.08 19.59
CA ALA A 500 5.62 -5.07 20.64
C ALA A 500 6.40 -3.79 20.29
N ILE A 501 7.57 -3.90 19.66
CA ILE A 501 8.36 -2.75 19.21
C ILE A 501 7.63 -2.00 18.09
N ILE A 502 7.10 -2.72 17.10
CA ILE A 502 6.31 -2.15 16.02
C ILE A 502 5.11 -1.40 16.59
N MET A 503 4.36 -2.00 17.52
CA MET A 503 3.21 -1.36 18.17
C MET A 503 3.58 -0.12 18.97
N ALA A 504 4.72 -0.15 19.67
CA ALA A 504 5.20 1.02 20.38
C ALA A 504 5.60 2.15 19.42
N GLN A 505 6.34 1.84 18.35
CA GLN A 505 6.74 2.81 17.32
C GLN A 505 5.60 3.26 16.41
N LEU A 506 4.46 2.55 16.40
CA LEU A 506 3.21 3.04 15.79
C LEU A 506 2.56 4.16 16.58
N GLY A 507 2.88 4.29 17.89
CA GLY A 507 2.22 5.18 18.83
C GLY A 507 0.98 4.59 19.50
N GLY A 508 0.94 3.26 19.67
CA GLY A 508 -0.11 2.55 20.39
C GLY A 508 0.38 1.89 21.69
N TYR A 509 -0.54 1.42 22.52
CA TYR A 509 -0.19 0.63 23.69
C TYR A 509 0.31 -0.75 23.30
N VAL A 510 1.11 -1.35 24.16
CA VAL A 510 1.67 -2.68 23.93
C VAL A 510 1.03 -3.74 24.83
N PRO A 511 1.01 -5.01 24.39
CA PRO A 511 0.51 -6.15 25.17
C PRO A 511 1.47 -6.55 26.31
N ALA A 512 1.91 -5.60 27.13
CA ALA A 512 2.83 -5.81 28.23
C ALA A 512 2.39 -5.02 29.46
N GLN A 513 2.86 -5.39 30.65
CA GLN A 513 2.60 -4.62 31.87
C GLN A 513 3.37 -3.30 31.88
N SER A 514 4.61 -3.33 31.41
CA SER A 514 5.44 -2.14 31.22
C SER A 514 6.38 -2.38 30.05
N CYS A 515 6.62 -1.34 29.26
CA CYS A 515 7.51 -1.39 28.12
C CYS A 515 8.35 -0.12 28.10
N ARG A 516 9.67 -0.26 28.16
CA ARG A 516 10.61 0.85 28.01
C ARG A 516 11.54 0.48 26.88
N LEU A 517 11.65 1.33 25.87
CA LEU A 517 12.55 1.07 24.75
C LEU A 517 13.16 2.33 24.16
N THR A 518 14.34 2.20 23.61
CA THR A 518 14.90 3.16 22.66
C THR A 518 14.37 2.84 21.26
N PRO A 519 13.88 3.81 20.46
CA PRO A 519 13.36 3.53 19.12
C PRO A 519 14.37 2.77 18.26
N CYS A 520 13.88 1.70 17.63
CA CYS A 520 14.67 0.93 16.66
C CYS A 520 14.62 1.62 15.29
N ASP A 521 15.69 1.51 14.53
CA ASP A 521 15.74 1.99 13.14
C ASP A 521 15.48 0.89 12.12
N ARG A 522 15.81 -0.36 12.45
CA ARG A 522 15.58 -1.52 11.59
C ARG A 522 15.41 -2.80 12.41
N ILE A 523 14.55 -3.70 11.95
CA ILE A 523 14.45 -5.07 12.46
C ILE A 523 14.95 -6.02 11.38
N HIS A 524 15.89 -6.90 11.73
CA HIS A 524 16.40 -7.97 10.89
C HIS A 524 16.02 -9.33 11.48
N ILE A 525 15.44 -10.21 10.66
CA ILE A 525 15.08 -11.58 11.06
C ILE A 525 15.70 -12.59 10.10
N SER A 526 16.64 -13.41 10.58
CA SER A 526 17.30 -14.50 9.82
C SER A 526 16.89 -15.91 10.30
N THR A 527 15.85 -16.03 11.11
CA THR A 527 15.43 -17.33 11.68
C THR A 527 14.97 -18.29 10.57
N GLY A 528 15.77 -19.33 10.31
CA GLY A 528 15.59 -20.25 9.18
C GLY A 528 14.49 -21.30 9.33
N ALA A 529 13.29 -20.91 9.74
CA ALA A 529 12.14 -21.81 9.79
C ALA A 529 10.84 -21.08 9.38
N THR A 530 10.76 -20.65 8.12
CA THR A 530 9.46 -20.57 7.46
C THR A 530 9.05 -21.98 7.06
N SER A 531 8.01 -22.47 7.71
CA SER A 531 7.47 -23.83 7.60
C SER A 531 6.71 -24.10 6.29
N ASN A 532 7.04 -23.44 5.17
CA ASN A 532 6.26 -23.66 3.93
C ASN A 532 7.02 -23.65 2.60
N THR A 533 8.35 -23.66 2.57
CA THR A 533 9.10 -23.98 1.33
C THR A 533 9.27 -25.49 1.16
N LEU A 534 8.17 -26.19 0.87
CA LEU A 534 8.15 -27.61 0.50
C LEU A 534 8.83 -27.92 -0.85
N LYS A 535 9.62 -27.01 -1.44
CA LYS A 535 10.31 -27.24 -2.73
C LYS A 535 11.81 -26.98 -2.80
N LEU A 536 12.49 -26.42 -1.79
CA LEU A 536 13.96 -26.31 -1.83
C LEU A 536 14.60 -26.62 -0.46
N ARG A 537 14.75 -27.92 -0.16
CA ARG A 537 15.52 -28.40 1.00
C ARG A 537 17.05 -28.25 0.85
N SER A 538 17.53 -27.57 -0.19
CA SER A 538 18.96 -27.48 -0.53
C SER A 538 19.54 -26.05 -0.52
N THR A 539 18.74 -25.00 -0.24
CA THR A 539 19.16 -23.58 -0.37
C THR A 539 19.34 -22.81 0.93
N THR A 540 19.02 -23.38 2.09
CA THR A 540 19.04 -22.66 3.39
C THR A 540 20.42 -22.15 3.79
N PHE A 541 21.51 -22.81 3.37
CA PHE A 541 22.86 -22.31 3.65
C PHE A 541 23.25 -21.17 2.72
N ILE A 542 22.93 -21.28 1.42
CA ILE A 542 23.29 -20.27 0.40
C ILE A 542 22.51 -18.99 0.65
N GLU A 543 21.19 -19.09 0.88
CA GLU A 543 20.33 -17.94 1.20
C GLU A 543 20.80 -17.24 2.48
N LYS A 544 21.05 -17.99 3.56
CA LYS A 544 21.60 -17.44 4.81
C LYS A 544 22.98 -16.80 4.62
N SER A 545 23.87 -17.43 3.85
CA SER A 545 25.20 -16.91 3.58
C SER A 545 25.18 -15.59 2.80
N ALA A 546 24.11 -15.34 2.03
CA ALA A 546 23.89 -14.06 1.35
C ALA A 546 23.20 -13.01 2.24
N GLU A 547 22.45 -13.44 3.27
CA GLU A 547 21.75 -12.53 4.20
C GLU A 547 22.68 -11.92 5.25
N TYR A 548 23.51 -12.73 5.91
CA TYR A 548 24.35 -12.23 7.01
C TYR A 548 25.26 -11.05 6.62
N PRO A 549 25.94 -11.05 5.44
CA PRO A 549 26.73 -9.91 5.02
C PRO A 549 25.91 -8.63 4.85
N LYS A 550 24.63 -8.73 4.46
CA LYS A 550 23.74 -7.57 4.34
C LYS A 550 23.33 -7.06 5.71
N ILE A 551 22.93 -7.96 6.62
CA ILE A 551 22.61 -7.59 8.01
C ILE A 551 23.80 -6.88 8.65
N MET A 552 25.03 -7.39 8.45
CA MET A 552 26.25 -6.77 8.98
C MET A 552 26.56 -5.40 8.37
N ARG A 553 26.17 -5.14 7.11
CA ARG A 553 26.37 -3.85 6.44
C ARG A 553 25.34 -2.81 6.86
N ASP A 554 24.08 -3.24 7.02
CA ASP A 554 22.94 -2.35 7.26
C ASP A 554 22.67 -2.12 8.75
N ALA A 555 23.09 -3.03 9.62
CA ALA A 555 22.82 -2.93 11.05
C ALA A 555 23.56 -1.76 11.70
N THR A 556 22.83 -1.00 12.50
CA THR A 556 23.35 0.08 13.32
C THR A 556 23.27 -0.28 14.80
N THR A 557 23.75 0.62 15.67
CA THR A 557 23.58 0.48 17.13
C THR A 557 22.11 0.52 17.59
N ARG A 558 21.19 0.95 16.72
CA ARG A 558 19.73 1.04 16.96
C ARG A 558 18.96 -0.11 16.31
N SER A 559 19.63 -1.01 15.60
CA SER A 559 18.96 -2.11 14.90
C SER A 559 18.73 -3.32 15.82
N LEU A 560 17.60 -3.99 15.65
CA LEU A 560 17.30 -5.25 16.31
C LEU A 560 17.61 -6.40 15.35
N ILE A 561 18.56 -7.26 15.73
CA ILE A 561 18.91 -8.45 14.95
C ILE A 561 18.39 -9.68 15.67
N ILE A 562 17.65 -10.52 14.94
CA ILE A 562 17.16 -11.81 15.41
C ILE A 562 17.73 -12.90 14.49
N SER A 563 18.60 -13.74 15.06
CA SER A 563 19.28 -14.84 14.38
C SER A 563 18.83 -16.21 14.87
#